data_AF-A0AAV7XK33-F1
#
_entry.id   AF-A0AAV7XK33-F1
#
_cell.length_a   1.000
_cell.length_b   1.000
_cell.length_c   1.000
_cell.angle_alpha   90.00
_cell.angle_beta   90.00
_cell.angle_gamma   90.00
#
_symmetry.space_group_name_H-M   'P 1'
#
loop_
_entity.id
_entity.type
_entity.pdbx_description
1 polymer ?
#
loop_
_entity_poly.entity_id
_entity_poly.type
_entity_poly.pdbx_seq_one_letter_code
_entity_poly.pdbx_strand_id
1 'polypeptide(L)'
;MYNDDMAPPRPPLPGGDMPPPRPPPPAETDDEDDMFLHAPGANQPIMMAAHGLHQEVKQWSSKDNDIIAAAKKMALLMGRLSQLVRGEGGTKRDLIACAKAIAEASEEVTRLAKELARECTDKRMRTNLLQVCERIPTIGTQLKILSTVKATMLGAQGSEEDQEATDMLVGNAQNLMQSVKETVRAAESASIKIRTDAGIRLRWVRKQPWYRY
;
A
#
# COMPACT_ATOMS: atom_id res chain seq x y z
N MET A 1 30.38 -66.92 -30.60
CA MET A 1 29.24 -66.56 -29.72
C MET A 1 29.33 -65.05 -29.47
N TYR A 2 28.33 -64.34 -29.99
CA TYR A 2 27.86 -62.97 -29.72
C TYR A 2 28.85 -61.86 -29.31
N ASN A 3 29.12 -60.96 -30.27
CA ASN A 3 29.27 -59.52 -30.02
C ASN A 3 27.87 -58.94 -29.78
N ASP A 4 27.65 -58.22 -28.68
CA ASP A 4 26.68 -57.10 -28.64
C ASP A 4 26.85 -56.29 -27.34
N ASP A 5 27.65 -55.22 -27.41
CA ASP A 5 27.79 -54.20 -26.38
C ASP A 5 27.61 -52.81 -27.02
N MET A 6 26.48 -52.61 -27.70
CA MET A 6 26.04 -51.30 -28.15
C MET A 6 24.57 -51.08 -27.78
N ALA A 7 24.34 -50.19 -26.81
CA ALA A 7 23.01 -49.65 -26.59
C ALA A 7 22.52 -48.94 -27.87
N PRO A 8 21.24 -49.12 -28.27
CA PRO A 8 20.73 -48.54 -29.50
C PRO A 8 20.77 -47.01 -29.46
N PRO A 9 21.08 -46.33 -30.58
CA PRO A 9 21.14 -44.88 -30.64
C PRO A 9 19.75 -44.27 -30.39
N ARG A 10 19.72 -43.15 -29.64
CA ARG A 10 18.47 -42.40 -29.39
C ARG A 10 17.86 -41.92 -30.70
N PRO A 11 16.51 -41.97 -30.83
CA PRO A 11 15.83 -41.40 -31.98
C PRO A 11 16.09 -39.88 -32.08
N PRO A 12 16.12 -39.31 -33.29
CA PRO A 12 16.27 -37.87 -33.48
C PRO A 12 15.08 -37.13 -32.88
N LEU A 13 15.36 -35.97 -32.27
CA LEU A 13 14.33 -35.08 -31.74
C LEU A 13 13.36 -34.68 -32.87
N PRO A 14 12.03 -34.71 -32.64
CA PRO A 14 11.06 -34.18 -33.59
C PRO A 14 11.46 -32.76 -33.98
N GLY A 15 11.65 -32.55 -35.28
CA GLY A 15 12.01 -31.25 -35.82
C GLY A 15 10.89 -30.25 -35.58
N GLY A 16 11.22 -29.15 -34.89
CA GLY A 16 10.41 -27.94 -34.85
C GLY A 16 9.38 -27.91 -33.74
N ASP A 17 9.83 -27.68 -32.50
CA ASP A 17 9.02 -26.98 -31.50
C ASP A 17 9.94 -25.98 -30.79
N MET A 18 10.11 -24.80 -31.39
CA MET A 18 10.42 -23.63 -30.57
C MET A 18 9.27 -23.51 -29.58
N PRO A 19 9.50 -23.52 -28.25
CA PRO A 19 8.44 -23.19 -27.31
C PRO A 19 7.85 -21.84 -27.75
N PRO A 20 6.51 -21.69 -27.73
CA PRO A 20 5.89 -20.45 -28.16
C PRO A 20 6.59 -19.28 -27.45
N PRO A 21 6.94 -18.20 -28.17
CA PRO A 21 7.58 -17.05 -27.54
C PRO A 21 6.73 -16.67 -26.34
N ARG A 22 7.37 -16.63 -25.16
CA ARG A 22 6.71 -16.25 -23.92
C ARG A 22 5.97 -14.95 -24.23
N PRO A 23 4.63 -14.88 -24.03
CA PRO A 23 3.92 -13.62 -24.16
C PRO A 23 4.70 -12.57 -23.37
N PRO A 24 4.83 -11.32 -23.87
CA PRO A 24 5.41 -10.28 -23.05
C PRO A 24 4.74 -10.38 -21.68
N PRO A 25 5.51 -10.43 -20.58
CA PRO A 25 4.91 -10.46 -19.25
C PRO A 25 3.82 -9.38 -19.25
N PRO A 26 2.58 -9.69 -18.84
CA PRO A 26 1.53 -8.69 -18.79
C PRO A 26 2.16 -7.50 -18.10
N ALA A 27 2.11 -6.34 -18.76
CA ALA A 27 2.77 -5.15 -18.27
C ALA A 27 2.42 -5.07 -16.79
N GLU A 28 3.43 -5.17 -15.92
CA GLU A 28 3.24 -4.90 -14.50
C GLU A 28 2.99 -3.40 -14.42
N THR A 29 1.83 -2.95 -14.90
CA THR A 29 1.33 -1.58 -14.77
C THR A 29 0.87 -1.41 -13.32
N ASP A 30 1.79 -1.57 -12.37
CA ASP A 30 1.89 -0.55 -11.36
C ASP A 30 2.84 0.44 -12.01
N ASP A 31 2.28 1.44 -12.69
CA ASP A 31 3.02 2.62 -13.07
C ASP A 31 3.85 3.02 -11.85
N GLU A 32 5.19 3.06 -11.97
CA GLU A 32 5.99 3.66 -10.92
C GLU A 32 5.51 5.10 -10.83
N ASP A 33 4.66 5.39 -9.85
CA ASP A 33 4.00 6.68 -9.75
C ASP A 33 5.08 7.75 -9.71
N ASP A 34 5.20 8.54 -10.78
CA ASP A 34 6.22 9.60 -10.95
C ASP A 34 6.34 10.49 -9.69
N MET A 35 5.23 10.60 -8.95
CA MET A 35 5.10 11.27 -7.65
C MET A 35 6.12 10.83 -6.59
N PHE A 36 6.55 9.56 -6.57
CA PHE A 36 7.43 8.99 -5.54
C PHE A 36 8.84 8.66 -6.03
N LEU A 37 9.20 9.03 -7.26
CA LEU A 37 10.54 8.83 -7.81
C LEU A 37 11.63 9.60 -7.05
N HIS A 38 11.26 10.72 -6.43
CA HIS A 38 12.18 11.57 -5.70
C HIS A 38 11.81 11.63 -4.22
N ALA A 39 12.84 11.57 -3.37
CA ALA A 39 12.68 11.76 -1.95
C ALA A 39 12.04 13.14 -1.68
N PRO A 40 10.99 13.21 -0.84
CA PRO A 40 10.36 14.48 -0.51
C PRO A 40 11.34 15.42 0.21
N GLY A 41 11.31 16.70 -0.14
CA GLY A 41 12.07 17.72 0.59
C GLY A 41 11.59 17.89 2.04
N ALA A 42 12.46 18.38 2.92
CA ALA A 42 12.14 18.60 4.34
C ALA A 42 10.93 19.52 4.57
N ASN A 43 10.64 20.42 3.62
CA ASN A 43 9.48 21.31 3.66
C ASN A 43 8.15 20.65 3.21
N GLN A 44 8.11 19.32 3.06
CA GLN A 44 6.92 18.58 2.63
C GLN A 44 6.60 17.40 3.55
N PRO A 45 6.25 17.66 4.82
CA PRO A 45 6.10 16.61 5.82
C PRO A 45 4.92 15.64 5.53
N ILE A 46 3.84 16.10 4.89
CA ILE A 46 2.74 15.21 4.45
C ILE A 46 3.22 14.28 3.32
N MET A 47 3.92 14.82 2.32
CA MET A 47 4.53 14.02 1.25
C MET A 47 5.55 13.02 1.81
N MET A 48 6.32 13.39 2.83
CA MET A 48 7.23 12.47 3.52
C MET A 48 6.49 11.29 4.16
N ALA A 49 5.34 11.55 4.79
CA ALA A 49 4.49 10.49 5.34
C ALA A 49 3.95 9.56 4.24
N ALA A 50 3.46 10.13 3.13
CA ALA A 50 2.97 9.41 1.97
C ALA A 50 4.06 8.50 1.36
N HIS A 51 5.24 9.07 1.10
CA HIS A 51 6.40 8.35 0.59
C HIS A 51 6.82 7.24 1.56
N GLY A 52 6.79 7.49 2.88
CA GLY A 52 7.07 6.47 3.89
C GLY A 52 6.13 5.25 3.80
N LEU A 53 4.83 5.47 3.61
CA LEU A 53 3.89 4.38 3.36
C LEU A 53 4.16 3.69 2.02
N HIS A 54 4.37 4.46 0.95
CA HIS A 54 4.67 3.93 -0.39
C HIS A 54 5.87 2.97 -0.37
N GLN A 55 6.98 3.36 0.27
CA GLN A 55 8.18 2.53 0.39
C GLN A 55 7.91 1.19 1.11
N GLU A 56 7.01 1.18 2.09
CA GLU A 56 6.62 -0.05 2.80
C GLU A 56 5.77 -0.99 1.92
N VAL A 57 4.87 -0.43 1.10
CA VAL A 57 3.89 -1.23 0.34
C VAL A 57 4.34 -1.57 -1.07
N LYS A 58 5.27 -0.80 -1.66
CA LYS A 58 5.77 -1.02 -3.04
C LYS A 58 6.48 -2.37 -3.21
N GLN A 59 7.08 -2.88 -2.14
CA GLN A 59 7.77 -4.17 -2.16
C GLN A 59 6.80 -5.36 -2.33
N TRP A 60 5.50 -5.15 -2.13
CA TRP A 60 4.46 -6.17 -2.20
C TRP A 60 3.64 -6.08 -3.50
N SER A 61 3.31 -7.24 -4.06
CA SER A 61 2.31 -7.33 -5.13
C SER A 61 0.92 -7.00 -4.58
N SER A 62 0.17 -6.18 -5.30
CA SER A 62 -1.25 -5.89 -5.03
C SER A 62 -2.18 -6.98 -5.59
N LYS A 63 -1.66 -7.90 -6.40
CA LYS A 63 -2.46 -8.99 -6.99
C LYS A 63 -2.93 -9.93 -5.88
N ASP A 64 -4.25 -10.07 -5.77
CA ASP A 64 -4.93 -10.86 -4.74
C ASP A 64 -4.58 -10.38 -3.30
N ASN A 65 -4.33 -9.07 -3.13
CA ASN A 65 -4.05 -8.47 -1.83
C ASN A 65 -4.62 -7.05 -1.74
N ASP A 66 -5.90 -6.97 -1.35
CA ASP A 66 -6.62 -5.71 -1.26
C ASP A 66 -6.11 -4.79 -0.14
N ILE A 67 -5.45 -5.33 0.90
CA ILE A 67 -4.77 -4.51 1.91
C ILE A 67 -3.64 -3.70 1.27
N ILE A 68 -2.82 -4.35 0.44
CA ILE A 68 -1.73 -3.67 -0.28
C ILE A 68 -2.29 -2.71 -1.32
N ALA A 69 -3.33 -3.10 -2.06
CA ALA A 69 -3.96 -2.23 -3.05
C ALA A 69 -4.53 -0.95 -2.40
N ALA A 70 -5.27 -1.09 -1.30
CA ALA A 70 -5.81 0.03 -0.54
C ALA A 70 -4.69 0.91 0.05
N ALA A 71 -3.64 0.33 0.62
CA ALA A 71 -2.53 1.07 1.19
C ALA A 71 -1.71 1.84 0.12
N LYS A 72 -1.51 1.28 -1.08
CA LYS A 72 -0.92 2.00 -2.22
C LYS A 72 -1.77 3.20 -2.64
N LYS A 73 -3.09 3.00 -2.76
CA LYS A 73 -4.05 4.08 -3.03
C LYS A 73 -3.98 5.17 -1.95
N MET A 74 -3.87 4.80 -0.68
CA MET A 74 -3.71 5.77 0.42
C MET A 74 -2.44 6.60 0.29
N ALA A 75 -1.31 5.98 -0.07
CA ALA A 75 -0.06 6.70 -0.26
C ALA A 75 -0.20 7.75 -1.38
N LEU A 76 -0.75 7.37 -2.53
CA LEU A 76 -1.00 8.27 -3.66
C LEU A 76 -1.92 9.44 -3.29
N LEU A 77 -3.04 9.14 -2.65
CA LEU A 77 -3.98 10.17 -2.21
C LEU A 77 -3.34 11.09 -1.15
N MET A 78 -2.50 10.56 -0.27
CA MET A 78 -1.78 11.38 0.72
C MET A 78 -0.74 12.30 0.06
N GLY A 79 -0.06 11.83 -0.99
CA GLY A 79 0.82 12.67 -1.79
C GLY A 79 0.05 13.79 -2.50
N ARG A 80 -1.12 13.48 -3.07
CA ARG A 80 -2.04 14.49 -3.63
C ARG A 80 -2.55 15.47 -2.57
N LEU A 81 -2.90 15.00 -1.37
CA LEU A 81 -3.29 15.86 -0.26
C LEU A 81 -2.17 16.85 0.08
N SER A 82 -0.92 16.40 0.08
CA SER A 82 0.24 17.27 0.32
C SER A 82 0.34 18.42 -0.69
N GLN A 83 0.02 18.18 -1.98
CA GLN A 83 0.00 19.23 -3.01
C GLN A 83 -1.15 20.22 -2.75
N LEU A 84 -2.35 19.70 -2.50
CA LEU A 84 -3.56 20.50 -2.27
C LEU A 84 -3.45 21.40 -1.02
N VAL A 85 -2.83 20.93 0.05
CA VAL A 85 -2.59 21.70 1.29
C VAL A 85 -1.66 22.89 1.07
N ARG A 86 -0.74 22.78 0.11
CA ARG A 86 0.16 23.88 -0.32
C ARG A 86 -0.46 24.80 -1.38
N GLY A 87 -1.71 24.57 -1.76
CA GLY A 87 -2.38 25.32 -2.81
C GLY A 87 -1.94 24.93 -4.23
N GLU A 88 -1.21 23.83 -4.40
CA GLU A 88 -0.75 23.36 -5.70
C GLU A 88 -1.83 22.50 -6.38
N GLY A 89 -2.36 22.96 -7.52
CA GLY A 89 -3.09 22.11 -8.45
C GLY A 89 -4.51 21.67 -8.04
N GLY A 90 -5.22 22.43 -7.21
CA GLY A 90 -6.63 22.13 -6.94
C GLY A 90 -7.37 23.14 -6.06
N THR A 91 -8.65 22.84 -5.81
CA THR A 91 -9.58 23.71 -5.08
C THR A 91 -9.84 23.20 -3.66
N LYS A 92 -10.52 24.03 -2.84
CA LYS A 92 -11.06 23.62 -1.53
C LYS A 92 -11.89 22.33 -1.61
N ARG A 93 -12.65 22.16 -2.70
CA ARG A 93 -13.47 20.96 -2.93
C ARG A 93 -12.61 19.74 -3.19
N ASP A 94 -11.51 19.89 -3.94
CA ASP A 94 -10.58 18.81 -4.23
C ASP A 94 -9.85 18.35 -2.96
N LEU A 95 -9.46 19.27 -2.08
CA LEU A 95 -8.87 18.95 -0.78
C LEU A 95 -9.82 18.09 0.07
N ILE A 96 -11.07 18.51 0.20
CA ILE A 96 -12.09 17.78 0.98
C ILE A 96 -12.38 16.40 0.34
N ALA A 97 -12.49 16.34 -0.99
CA ALA A 97 -12.71 15.08 -1.70
C ALA A 97 -11.53 14.11 -1.52
N CYS A 98 -10.30 14.62 -1.60
CA CYS A 98 -9.09 13.83 -1.37
C CYS A 98 -9.06 13.24 0.05
N ALA A 99 -9.38 14.04 1.07
CA ALA A 99 -9.44 13.59 2.46
C ALA A 99 -10.51 12.50 2.67
N LYS A 100 -11.67 12.62 2.02
CA LYS A 100 -12.72 11.58 2.05
C LYS A 100 -12.24 10.28 1.41
N ALA A 101 -11.60 10.36 0.25
CA ALA A 101 -11.06 9.18 -0.42
C ALA A 101 -9.96 8.48 0.41
N ILE A 102 -9.13 9.24 1.13
CA ILE A 102 -8.14 8.66 2.07
C ILE A 102 -8.87 7.94 3.21
N ALA A 103 -9.90 8.55 3.80
CA ALA A 103 -10.66 7.96 4.89
C ALA A 103 -11.36 6.65 4.45
N GLU A 104 -12.00 6.63 3.29
CA GLU A 104 -12.64 5.44 2.71
C GLU A 104 -11.61 4.32 2.46
N ALA A 105 -10.45 4.63 1.89
CA ALA A 105 -9.39 3.65 1.70
C ALA A 105 -8.83 3.12 3.05
N SER A 106 -8.76 3.98 4.08
CA SER A 106 -8.33 3.58 5.43
C SER A 106 -9.35 2.67 6.14
N GLU A 107 -10.64 2.88 5.90
CA GLU A 107 -11.72 2.03 6.39
C GLU A 107 -11.63 0.64 5.75
N GLU A 108 -11.30 0.56 4.47
CA GLU A 108 -11.09 -0.71 3.77
C GLU A 108 -9.89 -1.50 4.32
N VAL A 109 -8.75 -0.83 4.55
CA VAL A 109 -7.60 -1.45 5.25
C VAL A 109 -8.02 -2.02 6.61
N THR A 110 -8.80 -1.26 7.36
CA THR A 110 -9.27 -1.67 8.70
C THR A 110 -10.20 -2.87 8.62
N ARG A 111 -11.13 -2.87 7.66
CA ARG A 111 -12.10 -3.96 7.45
C ARG A 111 -11.37 -5.27 7.15
N LEU A 112 -10.48 -5.24 6.15
CA LEU A 112 -9.69 -6.40 5.73
C LEU A 112 -8.76 -6.91 6.84
N ALA A 113 -8.12 -5.99 7.59
CA ALA A 113 -7.29 -6.35 8.73
C ALA A 113 -8.09 -7.07 9.83
N LYS A 114 -9.32 -6.61 10.11
CA LYS A 114 -10.21 -7.26 11.08
C LYS A 114 -10.68 -8.64 10.62
N GLU A 115 -10.97 -8.80 9.33
CA GLU A 115 -11.31 -10.11 8.74
C GLU A 115 -10.14 -11.08 8.87
N LEU A 116 -8.93 -10.63 8.52
CA LEU A 116 -7.73 -11.44 8.68
C LEU A 116 -7.47 -11.82 10.15
N ALA A 117 -7.69 -10.87 11.07
CA ALA A 117 -7.53 -11.11 12.50
C ALA A 117 -8.49 -12.19 13.02
N ARG A 118 -9.74 -12.22 12.52
CA ARG A 118 -10.74 -13.25 12.90
C ARG A 118 -10.29 -14.66 12.53
N GLU A 119 -9.64 -14.79 11.37
CA GLU A 119 -9.16 -16.08 10.87
C GLU A 119 -7.75 -16.45 11.38
N CYS A 120 -7.07 -15.53 12.08
CA CYS A 120 -5.78 -15.79 12.68
C CYS A 120 -5.90 -16.69 13.92
N THR A 121 -5.23 -17.83 13.89
CA THR A 121 -5.20 -18.84 14.95
C THR A 121 -4.29 -18.44 16.11
N ASP A 122 -3.26 -17.64 15.87
CA ASP A 122 -2.35 -17.17 16.91
C ASP A 122 -2.96 -15.98 17.67
N LYS A 123 -3.20 -16.17 18.98
CA LYS A 123 -3.85 -15.16 19.83
C LYS A 123 -3.04 -13.86 19.92
N ARG A 124 -1.72 -13.95 20.03
CA ARG A 124 -0.86 -12.76 20.18
C ARG A 124 -0.85 -11.94 18.90
N MET A 125 -0.71 -12.61 17.75
CA MET A 125 -0.72 -11.96 16.44
C MET A 125 -2.08 -11.31 16.16
N ARG A 126 -3.17 -12.01 16.46
CA ARG A 126 -4.54 -11.49 16.37
C ARG A 126 -4.73 -10.23 17.21
N THR A 127 -4.35 -10.27 18.49
CA THR A 127 -4.49 -9.11 19.39
C THR A 127 -3.66 -7.93 18.91
N ASN A 128 -2.42 -8.16 18.47
CA ASN A 128 -1.57 -7.11 17.92
C ASN A 128 -2.20 -6.45 16.68
N LEU A 129 -2.70 -7.25 15.73
CA LEU A 129 -3.34 -6.75 14.51
C LEU A 129 -4.60 -5.93 14.82
N LEU A 130 -5.44 -6.38 15.76
CA LEU A 130 -6.63 -5.63 16.19
C LEU A 130 -6.24 -4.29 16.83
N GLN A 131 -5.28 -4.29 17.77
CA GLN A 131 -4.86 -3.08 18.46
C GLN A 131 -4.34 -1.99 17.50
N VAL A 132 -3.56 -2.37 16.49
CA VAL A 132 -3.01 -1.38 15.55
C VAL A 132 -4.07 -0.87 14.57
N CYS A 133 -4.94 -1.74 14.05
CA CYS A 133 -5.93 -1.33 13.04
C CYS A 133 -7.12 -0.56 13.65
N GLU A 134 -7.46 -0.74 14.93
CA GLU A 134 -8.58 -0.04 15.58
C GLU A 134 -8.34 1.46 15.77
N ARG A 135 -7.09 1.92 15.66
CA ARG A 135 -6.74 3.35 15.72
C ARG A 135 -7.10 4.09 14.42
N ILE A 136 -7.10 3.37 13.29
CA ILE A 136 -7.24 3.95 11.95
C ILE A 136 -8.56 4.73 11.77
N PRO A 137 -9.74 4.20 12.15
CA PRO A 137 -11.01 4.92 11.96
C PRO A 137 -11.08 6.28 12.67
N THR A 138 -10.53 6.37 13.88
CA THR A 138 -10.47 7.63 14.64
C THR A 138 -9.57 8.65 13.93
N ILE A 139 -8.38 8.23 13.51
CA ILE A 139 -7.43 9.10 12.82
C ILE A 139 -8.01 9.55 11.46
N GLY A 140 -8.66 8.67 10.71
CA GLY A 140 -9.32 9.00 9.45
C GLY A 140 -10.50 9.98 9.61
N THR A 141 -11.24 9.89 10.71
CA THR A 141 -12.28 10.87 11.05
C THR A 141 -11.68 12.24 11.34
N GLN A 142 -10.60 12.29 12.13
CA GLN A 142 -9.86 13.53 12.38
C GLN A 142 -9.30 14.12 11.09
N LEU A 143 -8.78 13.30 10.16
CA LEU A 143 -8.29 13.77 8.86
C LEU A 143 -9.37 14.54 8.10
N LYS A 144 -10.61 14.02 8.06
CA LYS A 144 -11.74 14.69 7.40
C LYS A 144 -12.05 16.06 8.03
N ILE A 145 -12.01 16.14 9.35
CA ILE A 145 -12.27 17.39 10.10
C ILE A 145 -11.16 18.40 9.82
N LEU A 146 -9.91 18.03 10.04
CA LEU A 146 -8.75 18.91 9.86
C LEU A 146 -8.60 19.37 8.40
N SER A 147 -8.91 18.49 7.44
CA SER A 147 -8.93 18.85 6.03
C SER A 147 -10.01 19.90 5.71
N THR A 148 -11.17 19.81 6.38
CA THR A 148 -12.23 20.82 6.22
C THR A 148 -11.79 22.16 6.82
N VAL A 149 -11.14 22.16 7.99
CA VAL A 149 -10.55 23.36 8.60
C VAL A 149 -9.48 23.98 7.68
N LYS A 150 -8.55 23.18 7.15
CA LYS A 150 -7.55 23.69 6.21
C LYS A 150 -8.19 24.25 4.93
N ALA A 151 -9.25 23.61 4.43
CA ALA A 151 -9.95 24.08 3.25
C ALA A 151 -10.59 25.47 3.45
N THR A 152 -11.10 25.80 4.65
CA THR A 152 -11.59 27.16 4.92
C THR A 152 -10.47 28.19 4.86
N MET A 153 -9.25 27.82 5.28
CA MET A 153 -8.07 28.69 5.34
C MET A 153 -7.30 28.88 4.02
N LEU A 154 -7.60 28.10 2.96
CA LEU A 154 -6.94 28.25 1.65
C LEU A 154 -7.06 29.65 1.01
N GLY A 155 -7.95 30.54 1.49
CA GLY A 155 -8.07 31.93 1.03
C GLY A 155 -7.29 32.96 1.86
N ALA A 156 -6.67 32.53 2.96
CA ALA A 156 -5.92 33.36 3.91
C ALA A 156 -4.57 32.70 4.25
N GLN A 157 -3.90 32.15 3.23
CA GLN A 157 -2.63 31.46 3.42
C GLN A 157 -1.58 32.36 4.06
N GLY A 158 -0.81 31.78 4.99
CA GLY A 158 0.25 32.50 5.71
C GLY A 158 -0.20 33.21 7.00
N SER A 159 -1.47 33.10 7.40
CA SER A 159 -1.88 33.46 8.76
C SER A 159 -1.38 32.45 9.79
N GLU A 160 -1.29 32.87 11.06
CA GLU A 160 -0.96 31.95 12.16
C GLU A 160 -1.96 30.79 12.25
N GLU A 161 -3.25 31.07 12.04
CA GLU A 161 -4.32 30.06 12.01
C GLU A 161 -4.13 29.05 10.87
N ASP A 162 -3.69 29.48 9.69
CA ASP A 162 -3.40 28.60 8.55
C ASP A 162 -2.20 27.70 8.83
N GLN A 163 -1.17 28.23 9.50
CA GLN A 163 0.00 27.47 9.91
C GLN A 163 -0.37 26.40 10.94
N GLU A 164 -1.13 26.78 11.99
CA GLU A 164 -1.56 25.84 13.03
C GLU A 164 -2.47 24.74 12.46
N ALA A 165 -3.41 25.10 11.57
CA ALA A 165 -4.24 24.13 10.86
C ALA A 165 -3.40 23.15 10.02
N THR A 166 -2.33 23.65 9.39
CA THR A 166 -1.39 22.82 8.63
C THR A 166 -0.63 21.87 9.54
N ASP A 167 -0.10 22.35 10.66
CA ASP A 167 0.69 21.54 11.60
C ASP A 167 -0.13 20.41 12.22
N MET A 168 -1.39 20.70 12.60
CA MET A 168 -2.33 19.67 13.06
C MET A 168 -2.59 18.61 11.97
N LEU A 169 -2.79 19.04 10.72
CA LEU A 169 -3.03 18.14 9.61
C LEU A 169 -1.80 17.27 9.30
N VAL A 170 -0.60 17.84 9.41
CA VAL A 170 0.68 17.11 9.28
C VAL A 170 0.77 15.99 10.31
N GLY A 171 0.56 16.32 11.59
CA GLY A 171 0.60 15.32 12.67
C GLY A 171 -0.42 14.21 12.48
N ASN A 172 -1.64 14.55 12.04
CA ASN A 172 -2.67 13.55 11.74
C ASN A 172 -2.28 12.65 10.54
N ALA A 173 -1.79 13.23 9.45
CA ALA A 173 -1.35 12.48 8.27
C ALA A 173 -0.21 11.51 8.60
N GLN A 174 0.79 11.94 9.38
CA GLN A 174 1.88 11.10 9.84
C GLN A 174 1.38 9.92 10.68
N ASN A 175 0.49 10.18 11.65
CA ASN A 175 -0.11 9.15 12.49
C ASN A 175 -0.92 8.13 11.67
N LEU A 176 -1.64 8.58 10.64
CA LEU A 176 -2.42 7.70 9.78
C LEU A 176 -1.52 6.78 8.96
N MET A 177 -0.53 7.35 8.24
CA MET A 177 0.40 6.57 7.42
C MET A 177 1.22 5.59 8.28
N GLN A 178 1.58 5.98 9.51
CA GLN A 178 2.27 5.09 10.45
C GLN A 178 1.37 3.94 10.92
N SER A 179 0.12 4.23 11.29
CA SER A 179 -0.83 3.20 11.74
C SER A 179 -1.17 2.20 10.62
N VAL A 180 -1.27 2.67 9.38
CA VAL A 180 -1.44 1.81 8.20
C VAL A 180 -0.21 0.94 7.95
N LYS A 181 1.01 1.49 8.02
CA LYS A 181 2.26 0.70 7.91
C LYS A 181 2.33 -0.42 8.94
N GLU A 182 2.04 -0.10 10.20
CA GLU A 182 2.00 -1.09 11.29
C GLU A 182 0.95 -2.17 11.03
N THR A 183 -0.22 -1.78 10.53
CA THR A 183 -1.30 -2.71 10.17
C THR A 183 -0.89 -3.63 9.02
N VAL A 184 -0.23 -3.12 7.98
CA VAL A 184 0.28 -3.94 6.86
C VAL A 184 1.28 -5.00 7.37
N ARG A 185 2.24 -4.59 8.21
CA ARG A 185 3.24 -5.51 8.79
C ARG A 185 2.60 -6.56 9.71
N ALA A 186 1.65 -6.14 10.55
CA ALA A 186 0.92 -7.05 11.42
C ALA A 186 0.04 -8.01 10.63
N ALA A 187 -0.57 -7.56 9.53
CA ALA A 187 -1.38 -8.38 8.63
C ALA A 187 -0.53 -9.42 7.89
N GLU A 188 0.63 -9.01 7.35
CA GLU A 188 1.61 -9.93 6.76
C GLU A 188 1.95 -11.04 7.75
N SER A 189 2.33 -10.67 8.97
CA SER A 189 2.66 -11.63 10.02
C SER A 189 1.48 -12.57 10.30
N ALA A 190 0.30 -12.02 10.57
CA ALA A 190 -0.90 -12.79 10.92
C ALA A 190 -1.34 -13.76 9.80
N SER A 191 -1.08 -13.41 8.53
CA SER A 191 -1.44 -14.21 7.37
C SER A 191 -0.76 -15.59 7.30
N ILE A 192 0.36 -15.77 8.02
CA ILE A 192 1.09 -17.04 8.10
C ILE A 192 0.35 -18.03 9.01
N LYS A 193 -0.52 -17.54 9.91
CA LYS A 193 -1.22 -18.33 10.95
C LYS A 193 -2.73 -18.32 10.77
N ILE A 194 -3.21 -18.47 9.55
CA ILE A 194 -4.64 -18.48 9.22
C ILE A 194 -5.22 -19.89 9.33
N ARG A 195 -6.49 -20.02 9.72
CA ARG A 195 -7.21 -21.28 9.69
C ARG A 195 -7.23 -21.87 8.27
N THR A 196 -7.02 -23.18 8.16
CA THR A 196 -6.94 -23.89 6.86
C THR A 196 -8.22 -23.79 6.03
N ASP A 197 -9.38 -23.56 6.67
CA ASP A 197 -10.71 -23.47 6.05
C ASP A 197 -11.20 -22.03 5.82
N ALA A 198 -10.41 -21.02 6.18
CA ALA A 198 -10.84 -19.62 6.24
C ALA A 198 -11.27 -19.01 4.89
N GLY A 199 -10.89 -19.60 3.75
CA GLY A 199 -11.18 -19.06 2.42
C GLY A 199 -10.49 -17.73 2.08
N ILE A 200 -9.91 -17.03 3.06
CA ILE A 200 -9.15 -15.78 2.87
C ILE A 200 -7.82 -16.09 2.19
N ARG A 201 -7.60 -15.48 1.01
CA ARG A 201 -6.37 -15.59 0.24
C ARG A 201 -5.73 -14.22 0.02
N LEU A 202 -5.28 -13.56 1.09
CA LEU A 202 -4.37 -12.42 0.92
C LEU A 202 -2.99 -12.96 0.51
N ARG A 203 -2.56 -12.62 -0.70
CA ARG A 203 -1.30 -13.10 -1.27
C ARG A 203 -0.15 -12.14 -0.94
N TRP A 204 0.79 -12.60 -0.12
CA TRP A 204 2.00 -11.83 0.25
C TRP A 204 3.18 -12.25 -0.61
N VAL A 205 3.38 -11.56 -1.73
CA VAL A 205 4.47 -11.85 -2.68
C VAL A 205 5.32 -10.61 -2.91
N ARG A 206 6.64 -10.76 -2.76
CA ARG A 206 7.63 -9.71 -3.01
C ARG A 206 7.73 -9.44 -4.52
N LYS A 207 7.75 -8.16 -4.90
CA LYS A 207 7.96 -7.74 -6.31
C LYS A 207 9.41 -7.87 -6.77
N GLN A 208 10.36 -7.47 -5.93
CA GLN A 208 11.77 -7.60 -6.26
C GLN A 208 12.35 -8.91 -5.69
N PRO A 209 13.25 -9.59 -6.43
CA PRO A 209 13.94 -10.76 -5.93
C PRO A 209 14.79 -10.41 -4.69
N TRP A 210 14.84 -11.33 -3.73
CA TRP A 210 15.56 -11.18 -2.45
C TRP A 210 17.07 -10.88 -2.55
N TYR A 211 17.66 -11.00 -3.75
CA TYR A 211 19.08 -10.82 -4.03
C TYR A 211 19.44 -9.48 -4.70
N ARG A 212 18.45 -8.61 -4.97
CA ARG A 212 18.70 -7.25 -5.45
C ARG A 212 18.68 -6.28 -4.27
N TYR A 213 19.77 -6.26 -3.50
CA TYR A 213 20.07 -5.23 -2.49
C TYR A 213 21.42 -4.59 -2.81
#